data_AF-A0A5M3XLZ9-F1
#
_entry.id   AF-A0A5M3XLZ9-F1
#
_cell.length_a   1.000
_cell.length_b   1.000
_cell.length_c   1.000
_cell.angle_alpha   90.00
_cell.angle_beta   90.00
_cell.angle_gamma   90.00
#
_symmetry.space_group_name_H-M   'P 1'
#
loop_
_entity.id
_entity.type
_entity.pdbx_description
1 polymer ?
#
loop_
_entity_poly.entity_id
_entity_poly.type
_entity_poly.pdbx_seq_one_letter_code
_entity_poly.pdbx_strand_id
1 'polypeptide(L)'
;MAGNPHRILQEAMEKEALARIFESRAGELEVVFKGILMGPGRSGGYWTGGAADRFADASHHLDKGMAELVETCRMTARNLRRTAEQLRGTAMLPTS
;
A
#
# COMPACT_ATOMS: atom_id res chain seq x y z
N MET A 1 22.71 26.13 -0.45
CA MET A 1 22.35 26.07 -1.89
C MET A 1 20.84 26.02 -1.98
N ALA A 2 20.18 27.15 -2.25
CA ALA A 2 18.74 27.14 -2.51
C ALA A 2 18.51 26.34 -3.81
N GLY A 3 17.89 25.16 -3.71
CA GLY A 3 17.53 24.37 -4.88
C GLY A 3 16.59 25.17 -5.77
N ASN A 4 16.75 25.06 -7.10
CA ASN A 4 15.88 25.72 -8.07
C ASN A 4 14.40 25.40 -7.73
N PRO A 5 13.54 26.40 -7.42
CA PRO A 5 12.16 26.17 -7.01
C PRO A 5 11.36 25.30 -7.99
N HIS A 6 11.61 25.42 -9.30
CA HIS A 6 10.98 24.57 -10.31
C HIS A 6 11.35 23.10 -10.15
N ARG A 7 12.61 22.80 -9.80
CA ARG A 7 13.07 21.43 -9.56
C ARG A 7 12.43 20.84 -8.29
N ILE A 8 12.26 21.64 -7.24
CA ILE A 8 11.62 21.22 -5.99
C ILE A 8 10.13 20.91 -6.23
N LEU A 9 9.44 21.76 -7.00
CA LEU A 9 8.04 21.53 -7.35
C LEU A 9 7.86 20.29 -8.24
N GLN A 10 8.78 20.08 -9.19
CA GLN A 10 8.79 18.87 -10.01
C GLN A 10 8.96 17.61 -9.16
N GLU A 11 9.90 17.59 -8.22
CA GLU A 11 10.08 16.46 -7.30
C GLU A 11 8.81 16.22 -6.44
N ALA A 12 8.15 17.29 -5.98
CA ALA A 12 6.90 17.17 -5.26
C ALA A 12 5.78 16.56 -6.11
N MET A 13 5.72 16.88 -7.40
CA MET A 13 4.76 16.27 -8.35
C MET A 13 5.06 14.79 -8.57
N GLU A 14 6.33 14.41 -8.73
CA GLU A 14 6.74 13.02 -8.91
C GLU A 14 6.41 12.17 -7.69
N LYS A 15 6.63 12.68 -6.47
CA LYS A 15 6.23 12.00 -5.22
C LYS A 15 4.73 11.81 -5.11
N GLU A 16 3.94 12.81 -5.49
CA GLU A 16 2.48 12.71 -5.52
C GLU A 16 2.01 11.65 -6.53
N ALA A 17 2.62 11.63 -7.72
CA ALA A 17 2.31 10.61 -8.74
C ALA A 17 2.60 9.20 -8.22
N LEU A 18 3.76 9.01 -7.56
CA LEU A 18 4.12 7.71 -6.97
C LEU A 18 3.17 7.32 -5.83
N ALA A 19 2.73 8.27 -5.00
CA ALA A 19 1.75 8.01 -3.94
C ALA A 19 0.44 7.46 -4.51
N ARG A 20 -0.07 8.03 -5.62
CA ARG A 20 -1.28 7.54 -6.30
C ARG A 20 -1.10 6.11 -6.82
N ILE A 21 0.07 5.78 -7.33
CA ILE A 21 0.37 4.41 -7.79
C ILE A 21 0.27 3.43 -6.61
N PHE A 22 0.90 3.75 -5.47
CA PHE A 22 0.83 2.89 -4.29
C PHE A 22 -0.58 2.70 -3.76
N GLU A 23 -1.42 3.75 -3.78
CA GLU A 23 -2.83 3.61 -3.40
C GLU A 23 -3.64 2.76 -4.37
N SER A 24 -3.43 2.93 -5.67
CA SER A 24 -4.08 2.08 -6.69
C SER A 24 -3.73 0.62 -6.44
N ARG A 25 -2.44 0.32 -6.24
CA ARG A 25 -1.98 -1.05 -5.97
C ARG A 25 -2.54 -1.61 -4.66
N ALA A 26 -2.64 -0.80 -3.61
CA ALA A 26 -3.29 -1.22 -2.37
C ALA A 26 -4.76 -1.61 -2.61
N GLY A 27 -5.51 -0.80 -3.37
CA GLY A 27 -6.89 -1.10 -3.71
C GLY A 27 -7.04 -2.33 -4.60
N GLU A 28 -6.18 -2.49 -5.61
CA GLU A 28 -6.16 -3.66 -6.50
C GLU A 28 -5.88 -4.95 -5.71
N LEU A 29 -4.92 -4.93 -4.79
CA LEU A 29 -4.62 -6.06 -3.90
C LEU A 29 -5.83 -6.42 -3.04
N GLU A 30 -6.49 -5.45 -2.42
CA GLU A 30 -7.70 -5.72 -1.64
C GLU A 30 -8.80 -6.36 -2.48
N VAL A 31 -9.02 -5.88 -3.71
CA VAL A 31 -10.05 -6.42 -4.61
C VAL A 31 -9.73 -7.85 -5.03
N VAL A 32 -8.48 -8.13 -5.42
CA VAL A 32 -8.05 -9.46 -5.87
C VAL A 32 -8.16 -10.48 -4.74
N PHE A 33 -7.73 -10.12 -3.53
CA PHE A 33 -7.61 -11.10 -2.44
C PHE A 33 -8.87 -11.28 -1.60
N LYS A 34 -9.81 -10.32 -1.59
CA LYS A 34 -11.10 -10.42 -0.88
C LYS A 34 -11.93 -11.65 -1.26
N GLY A 35 -11.71 -12.23 -2.45
CA GLY A 35 -12.43 -13.41 -2.94
C GLY A 35 -11.67 -14.74 -2.89
N ILE A 36 -10.35 -14.72 -2.69
CA ILE A 36 -9.50 -15.91 -2.84
C ILE A 36 -9.39 -16.70 -1.52
N LEU A 37 -9.38 -16.01 -0.39
CA LEU A 37 -9.06 -16.62 0.89
C LEU A 37 -10.37 -16.95 1.62
N MET A 38 -10.76 -18.23 1.51
CA MET A 38 -11.88 -18.77 2.25
C MET A 38 -11.63 -18.58 3.75
N GLY A 39 -12.48 -17.79 4.41
CA GLY A 39 -12.40 -17.60 5.85
C GLY A 39 -12.40 -18.94 6.62
N PRO A 40 -11.81 -18.97 7.84
CA PRO A 40 -11.70 -20.18 8.63
C PRO A 40 -13.06 -20.89 8.76
N GLY A 41 -13.08 -22.20 8.48
CA GLY A 41 -14.28 -23.04 8.62
C GLY A 41 -15.21 -23.11 7.40
N ARG A 42 -15.03 -22.28 6.35
CA ARG A 42 -15.90 -22.34 5.16
C ARG A 42 -15.78 -23.64 4.35
N SER A 43 -14.62 -24.30 4.38
CA SER A 43 -14.41 -25.62 3.77
C SER A 43 -14.86 -26.78 4.65
N GLY A 44 -15.07 -26.58 5.96
CA GLY A 44 -15.25 -27.66 6.93
C GLY A 44 -16.48 -28.55 6.68
N GLY A 45 -17.45 -28.10 5.87
CA GLY A 45 -18.60 -28.91 5.45
C GLY A 45 -18.37 -29.78 4.21
N TYR A 46 -17.31 -29.52 3.43
CA TYR A 46 -17.06 -30.16 2.13
C TYR A 46 -15.69 -30.81 2.02
N TRP A 47 -14.71 -30.33 2.79
CA TRP A 47 -13.34 -30.81 2.78
C TRP A 47 -12.78 -30.81 4.20
N THR A 48 -12.47 -32.02 4.69
CA THR A 48 -12.06 -32.27 6.08
C THR A 48 -10.75 -33.06 6.15
N GLY A 49 -10.12 -33.07 7.33
CA GLY A 49 -8.89 -33.81 7.61
C GLY A 49 -7.62 -32.98 7.39
N GLY A 50 -6.47 -33.54 7.72
CA GLY A 50 -5.22 -32.76 7.85
C GLY A 50 -4.74 -32.04 6.58
N ALA A 51 -5.20 -32.41 5.38
CA ALA A 51 -4.93 -31.64 4.17
C ALA A 51 -5.73 -30.33 4.11
N ALA A 52 -6.99 -30.36 4.58
CA ALA A 52 -7.84 -29.18 4.69
C ALA A 52 -7.29 -28.22 5.75
N ASP A 53 -6.80 -28.74 6.88
CA ASP A 53 -6.20 -27.93 7.94
C ASP A 53 -4.95 -27.19 7.44
N ARG A 54 -4.01 -27.89 6.79
CA ARG A 54 -2.82 -27.26 6.20
C ARG A 54 -3.17 -26.19 5.16
N PHE A 55 -4.21 -26.41 4.37
CA PHE A 55 -4.68 -25.41 3.40
C PHE A 55 -5.26 -24.18 4.10
N ALA A 56 -6.04 -24.37 5.17
CA ALA A 56 -6.60 -23.29 5.96
C ALA A 56 -5.48 -22.44 6.61
N ASP A 57 -4.47 -23.09 7.19
CA ASP A 57 -3.31 -22.42 7.78
C ASP A 57 -2.55 -21.60 6.74
N ALA A 58 -2.25 -22.20 5.58
CA ALA A 58 -1.57 -21.51 4.48
C ALA A 58 -2.39 -20.32 3.96
N SER A 59 -3.71 -20.48 3.83
CA SER A 59 -4.62 -19.42 3.40
C SER A 59 -4.66 -18.28 4.39
N HIS A 60 -4.69 -18.58 5.69
CA HIS A 60 -4.64 -17.56 6.74
C HIS A 60 -3.32 -16.79 6.74
N HIS A 61 -2.20 -17.48 6.55
CA HIS A 61 -0.89 -16.84 6.45
C HIS A 61 -0.81 -15.89 5.24
N LEU A 62 -1.34 -16.32 4.09
CA LEU A 62 -1.43 -15.48 2.89
C LEU A 62 -2.32 -14.26 3.13
N ASP A 63 -3.46 -14.42 3.81
CA ASP A 63 -4.40 -13.32 4.09
C ASP A 63 -3.71 -12.22 4.93
N LYS A 64 -3.03 -12.66 5.99
CA LYS A 64 -2.25 -11.76 6.84
C LYS A 64 -1.13 -11.06 6.06
N GLY A 65 -0.37 -11.80 5.25
CA GLY A 65 0.71 -11.24 4.44
C GLY A 65 0.20 -10.22 3.42
N MET A 66 -0.98 -10.45 2.83
CA MET A 66 -1.61 -9.49 1.91
C MET A 66 -2.10 -8.24 2.65
N ALA A 67 -2.70 -8.37 3.83
CA ALA A 67 -3.10 -7.24 4.65
C ALA A 67 -1.90 -6.36 5.04
N GLU A 68 -0.77 -6.98 5.41
CA GLU A 68 0.48 -6.27 5.71
C GLU A 68 1.06 -5.54 4.49
N LEU A 69 1.01 -6.15 3.31
CA LEU A 69 1.46 -5.53 2.07
C LEU A 69 0.58 -4.33 1.69
N VAL A 70 -0.75 -4.47 1.78
CA VAL A 70 -1.72 -3.38 1.55
C VAL A 70 -1.42 -2.20 2.47
N GLU A 71 -1.22 -2.45 3.76
CA GLU A 71 -0.91 -1.39 4.71
C GLU A 71 0.44 -0.73 4.42
N THR A 72 1.44 -1.51 4.01
CA THR A 72 2.75 -0.98 3.61
C THR A 72 2.64 -0.04 2.40
N CYS A 73 1.83 -0.40 1.39
CA CYS A 73 1.56 0.48 0.25
C CYS A 73 0.88 1.78 0.69
N ARG A 74 -0.15 1.69 1.55
CA ARG A 74 -0.85 2.86 2.10
C ARG A 74 0.06 3.77 2.90
N MET A 75 0.89 3.20 3.79
CA MET A 75 1.86 3.95 4.59
C MET A 75 2.88 4.65 3.69
N THR A 76 3.37 3.98 2.66
CA THR A 76 4.32 4.56 1.70
C THR A 76 3.69 5.73 0.95
N ALA A 77 2.44 5.59 0.49
CA ALA A 77 1.71 6.69 -0.16
C ALA A 77 1.54 7.90 0.76
N ARG A 78 1.16 7.69 2.04
CA ARG A 78 1.04 8.77 3.04
C ARG A 78 2.38 9.49 3.26
N ASN A 79 3.47 8.75 3.38
CA ASN A 79 4.81 9.32 3.55
C ASN A 79 5.23 10.14 2.33
N LEU A 80 4.99 9.64 1.11
CA LEU A 80 5.29 10.36 -0.13
C LEU A 80 4.53 11.68 -0.22
N ARG A 81 3.24 11.70 0.13
CA ARG A 81 2.44 12.93 0.18
C ARG A 81 2.95 13.94 1.20
N ARG A 82 3.27 13.48 2.42
CA ARG A 82 3.86 14.35 3.44
C ARG A 82 5.16 14.99 2.93
N THR A 83 6.03 14.21 2.28
CA THR A 83 7.25 14.76 1.68
C THR A 83 6.95 15.73 0.53
N ALA A 84 5.98 15.43 -0.33
CA ALA A 84 5.57 16.35 -1.41
C ALA A 84 5.06 17.70 -0.85
N GLU A 85 4.26 17.67 0.22
CA GLU A 85 3.79 18.86 0.93
C GLU A 85 4.96 19.68 1.52
N GLN A 86 5.91 19.01 2.17
CA GLN A 86 7.12 19.65 2.70
C GLN A 86 7.97 20.31 1.59
N LEU A 87 8.09 19.65 0.43
CA LEU A 87 8.80 20.21 -0.73
C LEU A 87 8.09 21.45 -1.28
N ARG A 88 6.76 21.41 -1.42
CA ARG A 88 5.97 22.58 -1.84
C ARG A 88 6.13 23.74 -0.85
N GLY A 89 6.09 23.46 0.46
CA GLY A 89 6.33 24.46 1.50
C GLY A 89 7.72 25.08 1.40
N THR A 90 8.75 24.27 1.16
CA THR A 90 10.14 24.73 0.98
C THR A 90 10.29 25.62 -0.25
N ALA A 91 9.64 25.29 -1.37
CA ALA A 91 9.69 26.09 -2.59
C ALA A 91 8.98 27.46 -2.47
N MET A 92 8.06 27.59 -1.51
CA MET A 92 7.28 28.83 -1.28
C MET A 92 7.88 29.72 -0.19
N LEU A 93 8.90 29.27 0.54
CA LEU A 93 9.60 30.11 1.52
C LEU A 93 10.44 31.17 0.78
N PRO A 94 10.36 32.46 1.16
CA PRO A 94 11.18 33.49 0.55
C PRO A 94 12.66 33.18 0.82
N THR A 95 13.41 32.94 -0.25
CA THR A 95 14.88 32.91 -0.21
C THR A 95 15.35 34.32 0.15
N SER A 96 15.67 34.52 1.43
CA SER A 96 16.34 35.74 1.92
C SER A 96 17.77 35.81 1.41
#